data_AF-A0A1F4SN03-F1
#
_entry.id   AF-A0A1F4SN03-F1
#
_cell.length_a   1.000
_cell.length_b   1.000
_cell.length_c   1.000
_cell.angle_alpha   90.00
_cell.angle_beta   90.00
_cell.angle_gamma   90.00
#
_symmetry.space_group_name_H-M   'P 1'
#
loop_
_entity.id
_entity.type
_entity.pdbx_description
1 polymer ?
#
loop_
_entity_poly.entity_id
_entity_poly.type
_entity_poly.pdbx_seq_one_letter_code
_entity_poly.pdbx_strand_id
1 'polypeptide(L)'
;MNKLIMMDHKIKTVSNLENLLKAVVNLDFQLIDKKTTYDWIDDILKRFNYMSASKKHKGILKRYIMKMTGYSGRQVKRLIKKQFQTGKLTISKSSNRCKFKNIYTKKDIALLVKTDNLHNRLNGLATKKIFETEHFTYGKKKYERLSKISIAHIYNLRKTTTLIFPPKSRQ
;
A
#
# COMPACT_ATOMS: atom_id res chain seq x y z
N MET A 1 -1.21 5.65 27.17
CA MET A 1 -0.77 6.12 25.83
C MET A 1 -0.99 7.62 25.74
N ASN A 2 0.07 8.42 25.62
CA ASN A 2 -0.06 9.87 25.58
C ASN A 2 -0.44 10.32 24.16
N LYS A 3 -1.68 10.76 23.99
CA LYS A 3 -2.16 11.37 22.74
C LYS A 3 -1.85 12.87 22.79
N LEU A 4 -0.61 13.23 22.48
CA LEU A 4 -0.22 14.63 22.40
C LEU A 4 -0.87 15.24 21.15
N ILE A 5 -1.84 16.12 21.33
CA ILE A 5 -2.23 17.06 20.27
C ILE A 5 -0.95 17.86 19.96
N MET A 6 -0.44 17.78 18.72
CA MET A 6 0.85 18.34 18.29
C MET A 6 0.85 19.89 18.31
N MET A 7 0.70 20.46 19.51
CA MET A 7 0.61 21.89 19.81
C MET A 7 1.99 22.42 20.23
N ASP A 8 2.98 22.27 19.36
CA ASP A 8 4.34 22.77 19.58
C ASP A 8 4.55 24.18 19.02
N HIS A 9 3.48 24.93 18.77
CA HIS A 9 3.49 26.29 18.20
C HIS A 9 4.33 27.29 19.02
N LYS A 10 4.57 27.01 20.31
CA LYS A 10 5.42 27.83 21.20
C LYS A 10 6.92 27.54 21.03
N ILE A 11 7.29 26.43 20.40
CA ILE A 11 8.70 26.09 20.15
C ILE A 11 9.14 26.79 18.86
N LYS A 12 9.96 27.84 19.03
CA LYS A 12 10.46 28.66 17.93
C LYS A 12 11.96 28.51 17.67
N THR A 13 12.70 27.89 18.59
CA THR A 13 14.17 27.77 18.50
C THR A 13 14.62 26.31 18.51
N VAL A 14 15.71 26.04 17.79
CA VAL A 14 16.29 24.69 17.70
C VAL A 14 16.84 24.23 19.06
N SER A 15 17.31 25.17 19.89
CA SER A 15 17.78 24.88 21.26
C SER A 15 16.66 24.38 22.17
N ASN A 16 15.47 25.01 22.13
CA ASN A 16 14.31 24.56 22.91
C ASN A 16 13.88 23.15 22.48
N LEU A 17 13.97 22.85 21.19
CA LEU A 17 13.65 21.55 20.62
C LEU A 17 14.65 20.47 21.06
N GLU A 18 15.94 20.82 21.18
CA GLU A 18 16.96 19.92 21.73
C GLU A 18 16.74 19.63 23.22
N ASN A 19 16.37 20.64 24.01
CA ASN A 19 16.04 20.46 25.43
C ASN A 19 14.79 19.59 25.60
N LEU A 20 13.77 19.79 24.77
CA LEU A 20 12.58 18.94 24.77
C LEU A 20 12.93 17.50 24.41
N LEU A 21 13.79 17.28 23.42
CA LEU A 21 14.21 15.92 23.05
C LEU A 21 14.91 15.20 24.22
N LYS A 22 15.67 15.92 25.04
CA LYS A 22 16.31 15.37 26.26
C LYS A 22 15.27 15.06 27.35
N ALA A 23 14.26 15.88 27.52
CA ALA A 23 13.20 15.67 28.51
C ALA A 23 12.26 14.50 28.15
N VAL A 24 12.16 14.17 26.86
CA VAL A 24 11.12 13.28 26.31
C VAL A 24 11.73 11.96 25.80
N VAL A 25 12.95 11.62 26.21
CA VAL A 25 13.69 10.43 25.74
C VAL A 25 12.87 9.14 25.90
N ASN A 26 12.18 8.98 27.03
CA ASN A 26 11.43 7.76 27.38
C ASN A 26 9.94 7.78 26.99
N LEU A 27 9.50 8.78 26.22
CA LEU A 27 8.09 8.90 25.83
C LEU A 27 7.93 8.59 24.34
N ASP A 28 7.07 7.63 24.01
CA ASP A 28 6.73 7.32 22.63
C ASP A 28 5.37 7.91 22.26
N PHE A 29 5.35 8.62 21.13
CA PHE A 29 4.15 9.28 20.62
C PHE A 29 3.54 8.48 19.48
N GLN A 30 2.22 8.45 19.44
CA GLN A 30 1.47 7.81 18.36
C GLN A 30 0.91 8.84 17.38
N LEU A 31 0.91 8.44 16.11
CA LEU A 31 0.30 9.17 15.00
C LEU A 31 -1.22 9.24 15.20
N ILE A 32 -1.80 10.45 15.05
CA ILE A 32 -3.25 10.65 15.10
C ILE A 32 -3.86 10.32 13.73
N ASP A 33 -3.48 11.08 12.71
CA ASP A 33 -3.86 10.87 11.32
C ASP A 33 -2.71 11.25 10.38
N LYS A 34 -2.62 10.61 9.21
CA LYS A 34 -1.58 10.87 8.22
C LYS A 34 -1.65 12.30 7.68
N LYS A 35 -2.84 12.87 7.52
CA LYS A 35 -2.99 14.23 6.97
C LYS A 35 -2.45 15.24 7.97
N THR A 36 -2.95 15.18 9.20
CA THR A 36 -2.50 16.04 10.31
C THR A 36 -1.00 15.93 10.55
N THR A 37 -0.45 14.70 10.48
CA THR A 37 1.00 14.49 10.62
C THR A 37 1.78 15.18 9.51
N TYR A 38 1.32 15.07 8.26
CA TYR A 38 2.01 15.66 7.11
C TYR A 38 1.94 17.19 7.12
N ASP A 39 0.78 17.75 7.48
CA ASP A 39 0.61 19.19 7.64
C ASP A 39 1.52 19.73 8.76
N TRP A 40 1.63 19.01 9.88
CA TRP A 40 2.56 19.36 10.98
C TRP A 40 4.04 19.28 10.57
N ILE A 41 4.45 18.23 9.83
CA ILE A 41 5.81 18.13 9.30
C ILE A 41 6.11 19.30 8.36
N ASP A 42 5.16 19.65 7.48
CA ASP A 42 5.31 20.77 6.56
C ASP A 42 5.53 22.10 7.32
N ASP A 43 4.68 22.36 8.32
CA ASP A 43 4.78 23.54 9.17
C ASP A 43 6.13 23.62 9.90
N ILE A 44 6.61 22.54 10.51
CA ILE A 44 7.94 22.52 11.17
C ILE A 44 9.07 22.84 10.19
N LEU A 45 9.05 22.22 9.02
CA LEU A 45 10.12 22.40 8.03
C LEU A 45 10.15 23.84 7.53
N LYS A 46 9.00 24.49 7.41
CA LYS A 46 8.86 25.92 7.07
C LYS A 46 9.28 26.81 8.23
N ARG A 47 8.73 26.59 9.43
CA ARG A 47 8.96 27.40 10.64
C ARG A 47 10.44 27.49 11.00
N PHE A 48 11.18 26.39 10.86
CA PHE A 48 12.61 26.33 11.16
C PHE A 48 13.51 26.58 9.95
N ASN A 49 12.95 27.03 8.82
CA ASN A 49 13.67 27.24 7.56
C ASN A 49 14.62 26.07 7.25
N TYR A 50 14.11 24.84 7.27
CA TYR A 50 14.92 23.63 7.21
C TYR A 50 15.88 23.62 6.02
N MET A 51 15.55 24.29 4.91
CA MET A 51 16.41 24.36 3.72
C MET A 51 17.70 25.12 3.96
N SER A 52 17.62 26.31 4.57
CA SER A 52 18.78 27.14 4.90
C SER A 52 19.45 26.77 6.23
N ALA A 53 18.84 25.87 7.01
CA ALA A 53 19.39 25.41 8.28
C ALA A 53 20.74 24.67 8.13
N SER A 54 21.60 24.81 9.13
CA SER A 54 22.89 24.12 9.23
C SER A 54 22.71 22.59 9.33
N LYS A 55 23.78 21.83 9.01
CA LYS A 55 23.75 20.35 9.12
C LYS A 55 23.36 19.89 10.54
N LYS A 56 23.84 20.60 11.58
CA LYS A 56 23.49 20.33 12.99
C LYS A 56 21.99 20.52 13.24
N HIS A 57 21.42 21.65 12.82
CA HIS A 57 20.01 21.96 13.01
C HIS A 57 19.10 20.99 12.24
N LYS A 58 19.48 20.63 11.01
CA LYS A 58 18.80 19.59 10.22
C LYS A 58 18.74 18.25 10.95
N GLY A 59 19.84 17.86 11.60
CA GLY A 59 19.91 16.64 12.41
C GLY A 59 18.95 16.66 13.60
N ILE A 60 18.89 17.78 14.32
CA ILE A 60 17.99 17.99 15.47
C ILE A 60 16.52 17.88 15.04
N LEU A 61 16.13 18.60 13.97
CA LEU A 61 14.77 18.58 13.42
C LEU A 61 14.37 17.19 12.95
N LYS A 62 15.27 16.45 12.30
CA LYS A 62 15.01 15.07 11.87
C LYS A 62 14.73 14.14 13.05
N ARG A 63 15.54 14.22 14.12
CA ARG A 63 15.33 13.41 15.34
C ARG A 63 13.99 13.75 16.01
N TYR A 64 13.62 15.01 16.02
CA TYR A 64 12.35 15.45 16.55
C TYR A 64 11.16 14.90 15.77
N ILE A 65 11.17 15.03 14.45
CA ILE A 65 10.13 14.44 13.60
C ILE A 65 10.04 12.93 13.83
N MET A 66 11.17 12.23 13.91
CA MET A 66 11.19 10.78 14.20
C MET A 66 10.56 10.46 15.56
N LYS A 67 10.89 11.22 16.61
CA LYS A 67 10.39 10.98 17.97
C LYS A 67 8.89 11.24 18.06
N MET A 68 8.41 12.34 17.48
CA MET A 68 7.00 12.74 17.56
C MET A 68 6.07 11.91 16.66
N THR A 69 6.60 11.35 15.56
CA THR A 69 5.78 10.60 14.58
C THR A 69 6.00 9.10 14.63
N GLY A 70 7.04 8.61 15.31
CA GLY A 70 7.46 7.20 15.26
C GLY A 70 7.97 6.75 13.87
N TYR A 71 8.11 7.66 12.90
CA TYR A 71 8.62 7.30 11.59
C TYR A 71 10.11 6.97 11.62
N SER A 72 10.49 5.95 10.85
CA SER A 72 11.89 5.63 10.63
C SER A 72 12.64 6.80 9.97
N GLY A 73 13.95 6.88 10.22
CA GLY A 73 14.79 7.93 9.62
C GLY A 73 14.79 7.91 8.08
N ARG A 74 14.52 6.76 7.45
CA ARG A 74 14.32 6.62 6.00
C ARG A 74 13.02 7.28 5.55
N GLN A 75 11.93 7.03 6.27
CA GLN A 75 10.63 7.62 5.96
C GLN A 75 10.65 9.14 6.14
N VAL A 76 11.24 9.65 7.22
CA VAL A 76 11.39 11.10 7.44
C VAL A 76 12.22 11.73 6.32
N LYS A 77 13.34 11.13 5.92
CA LYS A 77 14.16 11.63 4.79
C LYS A 77 13.34 11.71 3.49
N ARG A 78 12.50 10.71 3.22
CA ARG A 78 11.61 10.70 2.05
C ARG A 78 10.57 11.81 2.11
N LEU A 79 9.96 12.04 3.27
CA LEU A 79 8.99 13.12 3.46
C LEU A 79 9.65 14.49 3.26
N ILE A 80 10.81 14.74 3.88
CA ILE A 80 11.56 15.99 3.68
C ILE A 80 11.90 16.21 2.21
N LYS A 81 12.37 15.17 1.51
CA LYS A 81 12.64 15.25 0.07
C LYS A 81 11.37 15.58 -0.73
N LYS A 82 10.24 14.94 -0.42
CA LYS A 82 8.97 15.22 -1.07
C LYS A 82 8.55 16.67 -0.84
N GLN A 83 8.62 17.13 0.41
CA GLN A 83 8.29 18.50 0.77
C GLN A 83 9.13 19.52 0.01
N PHE A 84 10.43 19.25 -0.13
CA PHE A 84 11.32 20.08 -0.93
C PHE A 84 10.92 20.13 -2.41
N GLN A 85 10.52 19.00 -2.99
CA GLN A 85 10.16 18.91 -4.41
C GLN A 85 8.79 19.51 -4.72
N THR A 86 7.81 19.39 -3.82
CA THR A 86 6.42 19.77 -4.10
C THR A 86 5.92 20.99 -3.32
N GLY A 87 6.71 21.53 -2.37
CA GLY A 87 6.32 22.66 -1.52
C GLY A 87 5.20 22.39 -0.50
N LYS A 88 4.56 21.21 -0.59
CA LYS A 88 3.56 20.71 0.35
C LYS A 88 3.51 19.18 0.38
N LEU A 89 3.37 18.60 1.57
CA LEU A 89 3.19 17.17 1.76
C LEU A 89 1.74 16.76 1.50
N THR A 90 1.50 16.06 0.40
CA THR A 90 0.20 15.48 0.09
C THR A 90 0.16 13.98 0.40
N ILE A 91 -1.01 13.49 0.82
CA ILE A 91 -1.26 12.04 0.83
C ILE A 91 -1.47 11.61 -0.62
N SER A 92 -0.54 10.81 -1.15
CA SER A 92 -0.75 10.19 -2.46
C SER A 92 -1.79 9.09 -2.32
N LYS A 93 -2.92 9.23 -3.03
CA LYS A 93 -3.88 8.15 -3.22
C LYS A 93 -3.14 7.03 -3.95
N SER A 94 -2.94 5.89 -3.27
CA SER A 94 -2.30 4.66 -3.79
C SER A 94 -1.16 4.91 -4.78
N SER A 95 0.09 4.81 -4.32
CA SER A 95 1.27 4.71 -5.19
C SER A 95 0.93 3.89 -6.44
N ASN A 96 1.06 4.51 -7.62
CA ASN A 96 1.07 3.85 -8.93
C ASN A 96 2.28 2.91 -8.97
N ARG A 97 2.25 1.86 -8.15
CA ARG A 97 3.19 0.75 -8.26
C ARG A 97 2.92 0.14 -9.62
N CYS A 98 3.97 -0.11 -10.39
CA CYS A 98 3.87 -0.93 -11.60
C CYS A 98 3.24 -2.26 -11.17
N LYS A 99 1.96 -2.44 -11.51
CA LYS A 99 1.25 -3.69 -11.27
C LYS A 99 1.42 -4.52 -12.54
N PHE A 100 1.72 -5.81 -12.37
CA PHE A 100 1.67 -6.74 -13.49
C PHE A 100 0.28 -6.65 -14.14
N LYS A 101 0.25 -6.63 -15.48
CA LYS A 101 -0.99 -6.60 -16.24
C LYS A 101 -1.79 -7.85 -15.91
N ASN A 102 -3.01 -7.69 -15.43
CA ASN A 102 -3.87 -8.83 -15.16
C ASN A 102 -4.47 -9.32 -16.50
N ILE A 103 -4.07 -10.51 -16.92
CA ILE A 103 -4.53 -11.13 -18.18
C ILE A 103 -5.98 -11.61 -18.05
N TYR A 104 -6.36 -12.12 -16.87
CA TYR A 104 -7.68 -12.67 -16.59
C TYR A 104 -8.55 -11.66 -15.87
N THR A 105 -9.64 -11.29 -16.51
CA THR A 105 -10.58 -10.31 -16.01
C THR A 105 -11.56 -10.93 -15.02
N LYS A 106 -12.33 -10.09 -14.31
CA LYS A 106 -13.42 -10.57 -13.45
C LYS A 106 -14.45 -11.44 -14.21
N LYS A 107 -14.67 -11.15 -15.51
CA LYS A 107 -15.57 -11.95 -16.36
C LYS A 107 -15.03 -13.36 -16.59
N ASP A 108 -13.72 -13.48 -16.81
CA ASP A 108 -13.06 -14.78 -17.00
C ASP A 108 -13.12 -15.62 -15.72
N ILE A 109 -12.92 -14.98 -14.55
CA ILE A 109 -13.04 -15.65 -13.24
C ILE A 109 -14.48 -16.13 -13.00
N ALA A 110 -15.48 -15.28 -13.28
CA ALA A 110 -16.88 -15.66 -13.13
C ALA A 110 -17.26 -16.84 -14.04
N LEU A 111 -16.71 -16.88 -15.26
CA LEU A 111 -16.92 -17.99 -16.18
C LEU A 111 -16.28 -19.28 -15.68
N LEU A 112 -15.06 -19.21 -15.12
CA LEU A 112 -14.41 -20.35 -14.46
C LEU A 112 -15.24 -20.86 -13.27
N VAL A 113 -15.78 -19.98 -12.42
CA VAL A 113 -16.69 -20.36 -11.31
C VAL A 113 -17.93 -21.07 -11.85
N LYS A 114 -18.54 -20.55 -12.92
CA LYS A 114 -19.72 -21.16 -13.56
C LYS A 114 -19.42 -22.57 -14.07
N THR A 115 -18.29 -22.75 -14.76
CA THR A 115 -17.85 -24.06 -15.26
C THR A 115 -17.57 -25.02 -14.10
N ASP A 116 -16.91 -24.55 -13.05
CA ASP A 116 -16.65 -25.37 -11.87
C ASP A 116 -17.94 -25.80 -11.15
N ASN A 117 -18.94 -24.92 -11.04
CA ASN A 117 -20.26 -25.25 -10.51
C ASN A 117 -21.00 -26.28 -11.37
N LEU A 118 -20.93 -26.15 -12.70
CA LEU A 118 -21.61 -27.07 -13.61
C LEU A 118 -21.00 -28.48 -13.61
N HIS A 119 -19.68 -28.58 -13.35
CA HIS A 119 -18.95 -29.84 -13.41
C HIS A 119 -18.40 -30.32 -12.06
N ASN A 120 -18.94 -29.86 -10.92
CA ASN A 120 -18.50 -30.27 -9.57
C ASN A 120 -16.98 -30.14 -9.33
N ARG A 121 -16.38 -29.05 -9.84
CA ARG A 121 -14.97 -28.67 -9.71
C ARG A 121 -13.98 -29.78 -10.10
N LEU A 122 -13.88 -30.00 -11.41
CA LEU A 122 -12.90 -30.90 -12.00
C LEU A 122 -11.45 -30.48 -11.72
N ASN A 123 -10.52 -31.42 -11.94
CA ASN A 123 -9.10 -31.12 -11.93
C ASN A 123 -8.75 -30.07 -13.01
N GLY A 124 -7.66 -29.32 -12.78
CA GLY A 124 -7.31 -28.19 -13.65
C GLY A 124 -7.04 -28.58 -15.10
N LEU A 125 -6.60 -29.81 -15.38
CA LEU A 125 -6.38 -30.30 -16.74
C LEU A 125 -7.71 -30.48 -17.48
N ALA A 126 -8.69 -31.12 -16.84
CA ALA A 126 -10.02 -31.31 -17.40
C ALA A 126 -10.74 -29.97 -17.61
N THR A 127 -10.66 -29.05 -16.64
CA THR A 127 -11.19 -27.69 -16.79
C THR A 127 -10.55 -26.94 -17.96
N LYS A 128 -9.23 -27.07 -18.15
CA LYS A 128 -8.53 -26.47 -19.30
C LYS A 128 -9.04 -27.04 -20.63
N LYS A 129 -9.17 -28.37 -20.74
CA LYS A 129 -9.70 -29.03 -21.94
C LYS A 129 -11.12 -28.54 -22.27
N ILE A 130 -11.98 -28.37 -21.27
CA ILE A 130 -13.32 -27.79 -21.48
C ILE A 130 -13.22 -26.39 -22.09
N PHE A 131 -12.33 -25.52 -21.58
CA PHE A 131 -12.16 -24.18 -22.15
C PHE A 131 -11.61 -24.19 -23.58
N GLU A 132 -10.68 -25.11 -23.87
CA GLU A 132 -10.15 -25.32 -25.21
C GLU A 132 -11.26 -25.77 -26.17
N THR A 133 -12.03 -26.81 -25.82
CA THR A 133 -13.15 -27.30 -26.64
C THR A 133 -14.22 -26.23 -26.85
N GLU A 134 -14.61 -25.52 -25.78
CA GLU A 134 -15.61 -24.45 -25.86
C GLU A 134 -15.20 -23.30 -26.79
N HIS A 135 -13.91 -23.02 -26.86
CA HIS A 135 -13.39 -21.98 -27.75
C HIS A 135 -13.15 -22.50 -29.17
N PHE A 136 -12.35 -23.57 -29.33
CA PHE A 136 -11.88 -24.03 -30.63
C PHE A 136 -12.91 -24.86 -31.40
N THR A 137 -13.73 -25.67 -30.70
CA THR A 137 -14.75 -26.52 -31.34
C THR A 137 -16.08 -25.80 -31.45
N TYR A 138 -16.53 -25.16 -30.37
CA TYR A 138 -17.85 -24.49 -30.32
C TYR A 138 -17.79 -22.98 -30.64
N GLY A 139 -16.61 -22.42 -30.90
CA GLY A 139 -16.46 -21.02 -31.32
C GLY A 139 -16.83 -19.98 -30.26
N LYS A 140 -16.98 -20.35 -28.98
CA LYS A 140 -17.46 -19.44 -27.94
C LYS A 140 -16.35 -18.47 -27.53
N LYS A 141 -16.39 -17.25 -28.09
CA LYS A 141 -15.40 -16.17 -27.82
C LYS A 141 -15.16 -15.86 -26.34
N LYS A 142 -16.17 -16.04 -25.48
CA LYS A 142 -16.04 -15.83 -24.02
C LYS A 142 -14.98 -16.73 -23.36
N TYR A 143 -14.61 -17.85 -23.97
CA TYR A 143 -13.56 -18.75 -23.47
C TYR A 143 -12.19 -18.49 -24.09
N GLU A 144 -12.02 -17.53 -25.01
CA GLU A 144 -10.77 -17.31 -25.74
C GLU A 144 -9.56 -17.05 -24.84
N ARG A 145 -9.73 -16.26 -23.77
CA ARG A 145 -8.64 -16.02 -22.81
C ARG A 145 -8.40 -17.24 -21.93
N LEU A 146 -9.48 -17.90 -21.51
CA LEU A 146 -9.43 -19.08 -20.65
C LEU A 146 -8.86 -20.32 -21.35
N SER A 147 -9.00 -20.45 -22.67
CA SER A 147 -8.40 -21.57 -23.42
C SER A 147 -6.86 -21.54 -23.36
N LYS A 148 -6.27 -20.35 -23.20
CA LYS A 148 -4.82 -20.13 -23.09
C LYS A 148 -4.31 -20.20 -21.64
N ILE A 149 -5.18 -20.53 -20.67
CA ILE A 149 -4.81 -20.56 -19.25
C ILE A 149 -3.89 -21.72 -18.91
N SER A 150 -2.89 -21.47 -18.08
CA SER A 150 -2.08 -22.55 -17.51
C SER A 150 -2.83 -23.25 -16.37
N ILE A 151 -2.60 -24.55 -16.21
CA ILE A 151 -3.22 -25.36 -15.15
C ILE A 151 -2.92 -24.77 -13.76
N ALA A 152 -1.68 -24.31 -13.54
CA ALA A 152 -1.28 -23.65 -12.31
C ALA A 152 -2.09 -22.36 -12.06
N HIS A 153 -2.36 -21.58 -13.12
CA HIS A 153 -3.12 -20.34 -12.96
C HIS A 153 -4.60 -20.60 -12.65
N ILE A 154 -5.20 -21.70 -13.11
CA ILE A 154 -6.54 -22.12 -12.67
C ILE A 154 -6.59 -22.29 -11.15
N TYR A 155 -5.61 -22.97 -10.56
CA TYR A 155 -5.54 -23.14 -9.10
C TYR A 155 -5.28 -21.81 -8.36
N ASN A 156 -4.45 -20.94 -8.91
CA ASN A 156 -4.24 -19.60 -8.34
C ASN A 156 -5.54 -18.78 -8.32
N LEU A 157 -6.32 -18.79 -9.41
CA LEU A 157 -7.62 -18.12 -9.46
C LEU A 157 -8.62 -18.70 -8.46
N ARG A 158 -8.66 -20.03 -8.32
CA ARG A 158 -9.50 -20.74 -7.33
C ARG A 158 -9.13 -20.41 -5.87
N LYS A 159 -7.87 -20.10 -5.59
CA LYS A 159 -7.38 -19.76 -4.23
C LYS A 159 -7.56 -18.27 -3.89
N THR A 160 -7.41 -17.40 -4.88
CA THR A 160 -7.31 -15.94 -4.66
C THR A 160 -8.68 -15.25 -4.64
N THR A 161 -9.72 -15.86 -5.22
CA THR A 161 -10.99 -15.17 -5.44
C THR A 161 -11.99 -15.48 -4.33
N THR A 162 -12.60 -14.44 -3.76
CA THR A 162 -13.73 -14.50 -2.80
C THR A 162 -15.06 -14.95 -3.43
N LEU A 163 -15.09 -15.20 -4.75
CA LEU A 163 -16.25 -15.79 -5.43
C LEU A 163 -16.33 -17.27 -5.08
N ILE A 164 -17.50 -17.73 -4.66
CA ILE A 164 -17.72 -19.07 -4.10
C ILE A 164 -17.46 -20.13 -5.18
N PHE A 165 -16.33 -20.82 -5.07
CA PHE A 165 -16.07 -22.06 -5.80
C PHE A 165 -16.67 -23.24 -5.03
N PRO A 166 -17.24 -24.25 -5.71
CA PRO A 166 -17.77 -25.41 -5.00
C PRO A 166 -16.61 -26.20 -4.38
N PRO A 167 -16.84 -26.97 -3.30
CA PRO A 167 -15.80 -27.81 -2.71
C PRO A 167 -15.25 -28.78 -3.75
N LYS A 168 -13.95 -29.08 -3.68
CA LYS A 168 -13.36 -30.09 -4.55
C LYS A 168 -13.97 -31.44 -4.17
N SER A 169 -14.66 -32.09 -5.11
CA SER A 169 -15.14 -33.46 -4.92
C SER A 169 -13.96 -34.38 -4.62
N ARG A 170 -14.06 -35.17 -3.54
CA ARG A 170 -13.13 -36.28 -3.28
C ARG A 170 -13.56 -37.41 -4.22
N GLN A 171 -12.76 -37.66 -5.26
CA GLN A 171 -12.75 -38.93 -5.97
C GLN A 171 -11.73 -39.82 -5.29
#